data_AF-A0A3D0HE55-F1
#
_entry.id   AF-A0A3D0HE55-F1
#
_cell.length_a   1.000
_cell.length_b   1.000
_cell.length_c   1.000
_cell.angle_alpha   90.00
_cell.angle_beta   90.00
_cell.angle_gamma   90.00
#
_symmetry.space_group_name_H-M   'P 1'
#
loop_
_entity.id
_entity.type
_entity.pdbx_description
1 polymer ?
#
loop_
_entity_poly.entity_id
_entity_poly.type
_entity_poly.pdbx_seq_one_letter_code
_entity_poly.pdbx_strand_id
1 'polypeptide(L)' 'MGIYDFKIATGKGGELDLAECRGKVILVVNTATGCGFTPQYEPIEQLYRDYHDAGLEILDIPCN' A
#
# COMPACT_ATOMS: atom_id res chain seq x y z
N MET A 1 -7.67 -7.73 17.82
CA MET A 1 -6.50 -7.32 17.02
C MET A 1 -6.90 -7.33 15.56
N GLY A 2 -6.82 -6.17 14.91
CA GLY A 2 -7.09 -5.98 13.50
C GLY A 2 -5.96 -5.19 12.83
N ILE A 3 -6.10 -4.91 11.54
CA ILE A 3 -5.07 -4.20 10.78
C ILE A 3 -4.76 -2.79 11.33
N TYR A 4 -5.72 -2.16 12.01
CA TYR A 4 -5.59 -0.81 12.58
C TYR A 4 -4.71 -0.72 13.82
N ASP A 5 -4.27 -1.85 14.39
CA ASP A 5 -3.40 -1.86 15.57
C ASP A 5 -1.91 -1.76 15.19
N PHE A 6 -1.60 -1.77 13.89
CA PHE A 6 -0.23 -1.80 13.39
C PHE A 6 0.25 -0.42 12.94
N LYS A 7 1.56 -0.20 13.13
CA LYS A 7 2.30 0.93 12.55
C LYS A 7 3.36 0.39 11.61
N ILE A 8 3.52 1.03 10.47
CA ILE A 8 4.51 0.62 9.47
C ILE A 8 5.50 1.73 9.19
N ALA A 9 6.77 1.38 9.06
CA ALA A 9 7.80 2.32 8.64
C ALA A 9 7.62 2.67 7.17
N THR A 10 7.77 3.96 6.86
CA THR A 10 7.68 4.49 5.49
C THR A 10 9.08 4.63 4.89
N GLY A 11 9.18 4.52 3.57
CA GLY A 11 10.45 4.69 2.85
C GLY A 11 11.08 6.09 2.97
N LYS A 12 10.37 7.07 3.54
CA LYS A 12 10.84 8.45 3.75
C LYS A 12 11.34 8.73 5.17
N GLY A 13 11.38 7.73 6.06
CA GLY A 13 11.93 7.87 7.41
C GLY A 13 10.92 8.32 8.48
N GLY A 14 9.66 7.89 8.37
CA GLY A 14 8.62 8.08 9.40
C GLY A 14 7.75 6.83 9.55
N GLU A 15 6.73 6.89 10.40
CA GLU A 15 5.74 5.80 10.59
C GLU A 15 4.36 6.22 10.08
N LEU A 16 3.64 5.28 9.47
CA LEU A 16 2.22 5.39 9.16
C LEU A 16 1.45 4.54 10.18
N ASP A 17 0.52 5.16 10.90
CA ASP A 17 -0.41 4.43 11.77
C ASP A 17 -1.58 3.93 10.92
N LEU A 18 -1.76 2.61 10.83
CA LEU A 18 -2.81 2.05 9.97
C LEU A 18 -4.22 2.40 10.47
N ALA A 19 -4.37 2.86 11.72
CA ALA A 19 -5.62 3.44 12.20
C ALA A 19 -6.10 4.64 11.35
N GLU A 20 -5.19 5.37 10.69
CA GLU A 20 -5.52 6.49 9.80
C GLU A 20 -6.25 6.03 8.52
N CYS A 21 -6.09 4.76 8.13
CA CYS A 21 -6.76 4.16 6.98
C CYS A 21 -8.15 3.59 7.33
N ARG A 22 -8.67 3.86 8.53
CA ARG A 22 -9.95 3.28 8.96
C ARG A 22 -11.12 3.77 8.11
N GLY A 23 -11.94 2.82 7.66
CA GLY A 23 -13.07 3.10 6.76
C GLY A 23 -12.68 3.16 5.28
N LYS A 24 -11.39 3.00 4.96
CA LYS A 24 -10.88 2.86 3.60
C LYS A 24 -10.71 1.38 3.24
N VAL A 25 -10.75 1.08 1.95
CA VAL A 25 -10.31 -0.21 1.42
C VAL A 25 -8.79 -0.16 1.30
N ILE A 26 -8.09 -1.15 1.85
CA ILE A 26 -6.62 -1.18 1.85
C ILE A 26 -6.16 -2.37 1.01
N LEU A 27 -5.35 -2.10 -0.01
CA LEU A 27 -4.65 -3.12 -0.79
C LEU A 27 -3.17 -3.14 -0.37
N VAL A 28 -2.73 -4.22 0.26
CA VAL A 28 -1.33 -4.40 0.66
C VAL A 28 -0.62 -5.20 -0.42
N VAL A 29 0.47 -4.66 -0.96
CA VAL A 29 1.27 -5.28 -2.03
C VAL A 29 2.67 -5.48 -1.51
N ASN A 30 3.16 -6.72 -1.54
CA ASN A 30 4.58 -6.98 -1.29
C ASN A 30 5.34 -6.87 -2.63
N THR A 31 6.38 -6.05 -2.67
CA THR A 31 7.19 -5.85 -3.89
C THR A 31 8.65 -6.22 -3.64
N ALA A 32 9.40 -6.46 -4.71
CA ALA A 32 10.83 -6.76 -4.64
C ALA A 32 11.55 -6.11 -5.83
N THR A 33 12.71 -5.50 -5.58
CA THR A 33 13.55 -4.93 -6.63
C THR A 33 14.28 -6.05 -7.38
N GLY A 34 14.22 -6.06 -8.71
CA GLY A 34 14.85 -7.10 -9.54
C GLY A 34 13.97 -8.32 -9.83
N CYS A 35 12.71 -8.30 -9.40
CA CYS A 35 11.74 -9.31 -9.78
C CYS A 35 11.15 -8.97 -11.16
N GLY A 36 10.99 -9.95 -12.05
CA GLY A 36 10.39 -9.76 -13.38
C GLY A 36 8.90 -9.35 -13.36
N PHE A 37 8.35 -9.04 -12.18
CA PHE A 37 6.97 -8.65 -11.94
C PHE A 37 6.75 -7.13 -11.89
N THR A 38 7.74 -6.31 -12.27
CA THR A 38 7.55 -4.86 -12.50
C THR A 38 6.34 -4.50 -13.39
N PRO A 39 5.91 -5.31 -14.39
CA PRO A 39 4.71 -5.01 -15.18
C PRO A 39 3.41 -4.87 -14.37
N GLN A 40 3.37 -5.35 -13.13
CA GLN A 40 2.18 -5.24 -12.29
C GLN A 40 1.98 -3.83 -11.70
N TYR A 41 2.99 -2.95 -11.72
CA TYR A 41 2.84 -1.58 -11.23
C TYR A 41 1.83 -0.78 -12.04
N GLU A 42 1.82 -0.93 -13.37
CA GLU A 42 0.93 -0.16 -14.24
C GLU A 42 -0.58 -0.39 -13.96
N PRO A 43 -1.08 -1.64 -13.87
CA PRO A 43 -2.47 -1.87 -13.49
C PRO A 43 -2.77 -1.51 -12.03
N ILE A 44 -1.80 -1.59 -11.11
CA ILE A 44 -1.97 -1.18 -9.71
C ILE A 44 -2.08 0.35 -9.60
N GLU A 45 -1.25 1.08 -10.33
CA GLU A 45 -1.36 2.54 -10.44
C GLU A 45 -2.69 2.96 -11.05
N GLN A 46 -3.15 2.27 -12.10
CA GLN A 46 -4.44 2.54 -12.71
C GLN A 46 -5.57 2.34 -11.68
N LEU A 47 -5.54 1.23 -10.92
CA LEU A 47 -6.50 0.98 -9.84
C LEU A 47 -6.51 2.10 -8.80
N TYR A 48 -5.33 2.61 -8.42
CA TYR A 48 -5.25 3.73 -7.48
C TYR A 48 -5.86 5.00 -8.08
N ARG A 49 -5.53 5.36 -9.32
CA ARG A 49 -6.11 6.53 -10.00
C ARG A 49 -7.64 6.46 -10.08
N ASP A 50 -8.18 5.28 -10.32
CA ASP A 50 -9.62 5.09 -10.51
C ASP A 50 -10.42 5.12 -9.19
N TYR A 51 -9.81 4.68 -8.07
CA TYR A 51 -10.55 4.44 -6.82
C TYR A 51 -10.00 5.15 -5.57
N HIS A 52 -8.90 5.89 -5.67
CA HIS A 52 -8.35 6.60 -4.51
C HIS A 52 -9.37 7.55 -3.88
N ASP A 53 -10.04 8.37 -4.70
CA ASP A 53 -11.08 9.30 -4.24
C ASP A 53 -12.33 8.59 -3.70
N ALA A 54 -12.53 7.31 -4.06
CA ALA A 54 -13.58 6.45 -3.53
C ALA A 54 -13.18 5.75 -2.21
N GLY A 55 -11.97 6.02 -1.70
CA GLY A 55 -11.47 5.48 -0.44
C GLY A 55 -10.58 4.25 -0.57
N LEU A 56 -9.95 4.02 -1.72
CA LEU A 56 -8.90 3.00 -1.85
C LEU A 56 -7.53 3.57 -1.45
N GLU A 57 -6.78 2.82 -0.64
CA GLU A 57 -5.36 3.05 -0.37
C GLU A 57 -4.53 1.82 -0.72
N ILE A 58 -3.35 2.06 -1.30
CA ILE A 58 -2.41 0.99 -1.66
C ILE A 58 -1.15 1.15 -0.83
N LEU A 59 -0.79 0.09 -0.10
CA LEU A 59 0.42 0.01 0.70
C LEU A 59 1.43 -0.88 -0.03
N ASP A 60 2.40 -0.26 -0.71
CA ASP A 60 3.53 -0.93 -1.35
C ASP A 60 4.65 -1.16 -0.33
N ILE A 61 4.86 -2.42 0.05
CA ILE A 61 5.82 -2.85 1.08
C ILE A 61 6.93 -3.67 0.40
N PRO A 62 8.11 -3.08 0.15
CA PRO A 62 9.23 -3.81 -0.43
C PRO A 62 9.80 -4.82 0.57
N CYS A 63 10.09 -6.04 0.11
CA CYS A 63 10.67 -7.13 0.89
C CYS A 63 11.67 -7.92 0.02
N ASN A 64 12.84 -8.25 0.59
CA ASN A 64 13.89 -9.06 -0.06
C ASN A 64 14.07 -10.39 0.65
#